data_AF-A0A1M4YE00-F1
#
_entry.id   AF-A0A1M4YE00-F1
#
_cell.length_a   1.000
_cell.length_b   1.000
_cell.length_c   1.000
_cell.angle_alpha   90.00
_cell.angle_beta   90.00
_cell.angle_gamma   90.00
#
_symmetry.space_group_name_H-M   'P 1'
#
loop_
_entity.id
_entity.type
_entity.pdbx_description
1 polymer ?
#
loop_
_entity_poly.entity_id
_entity_poly.type
_entity_poly.pdbx_seq_one_letter_code
_entity_poly.pdbx_strand_id
1 'polypeptide(L)'
;MVDPKDIRPGNMVLRVTGKDVTGKSFFEYTPVAIDEYFFTWAKFCFPIKLSPELLSKCGFTFNKNVWYINPVNLPWEDEQPFLSWNPKEGWFLKDFRLIYQPLYLHKLQNLYYNLTGTELLIDPMLFQNIDIIGPINFSGKPVSKAPPRPLL
;
A
#
# COMPACT_ATOMS: atom_id res chain seq x y z
N MET A 1 1.59 -12.18 -7.56
CA MET A 1 1.08 -12.99 -6.43
C MET A 1 2.06 -12.83 -5.29
N VAL A 2 1.60 -12.66 -4.06
CA VAL A 2 2.48 -12.51 -2.88
C VAL A 2 2.97 -13.89 -2.43
N ASP A 3 4.22 -14.00 -2.00
CA ASP A 3 4.69 -15.20 -1.30
C ASP A 3 3.99 -15.26 0.07
N PRO A 4 3.27 -16.35 0.42
CA PRO A 4 2.61 -16.47 1.71
C PRO A 4 3.54 -16.26 2.91
N LYS A 5 4.85 -16.50 2.77
CA LYS A 5 5.85 -16.27 3.83
C LYS A 5 6.11 -14.79 4.10
N ASP A 6 5.83 -13.92 3.13
CA ASP A 6 5.99 -12.47 3.24
C ASP A 6 4.74 -11.79 3.83
N ILE A 7 3.68 -12.54 4.11
CA ILE A 7 2.40 -12.05 4.64
C ILE A 7 2.30 -12.30 6.14
N ARG A 8 1.60 -11.44 6.85
CA ARG A 8 1.25 -11.53 8.27
C ARG A 8 -0.24 -11.17 8.45
N PRO A 9 -0.93 -11.67 9.50
CA PRO A 9 -2.22 -11.12 9.89
C PRO A 9 -2.17 -9.59 10.00
N GLY A 10 -3.18 -8.91 9.47
CA GLY A 10 -3.23 -7.44 9.40
C GLY A 10 -2.57 -6.83 8.15
N ASN A 11 -1.79 -7.59 7.36
CA ASN A 11 -1.33 -7.09 6.07
C ASN A 11 -2.50 -6.86 5.13
N MET A 12 -2.49 -5.70 4.48
CA MET A 12 -3.48 -5.35 3.47
C MET A 12 -3.03 -5.92 2.12
N VAL A 13 -3.92 -6.70 1.50
CA VAL A 13 -3.70 -7.33 0.19
C VAL A 13 -4.90 -7.14 -0.72
N LEU A 14 -4.67 -7.25 -2.03
CA LEU A 14 -5.75 -7.33 -3.00
C LEU A 14 -6.14 -8.80 -3.20
N ARG A 15 -7.42 -9.13 -3.04
CA ARG A 15 -7.97 -10.49 -3.19
C ARG A 15 -8.98 -10.53 -4.33
N VAL A 16 -9.03 -11.64 -5.06
CA VAL A 16 -10.12 -11.93 -6.00
C VAL A 16 -11.27 -12.55 -5.23
N THR A 17 -12.44 -11.92 -5.26
CA THR A 17 -13.64 -12.37 -4.54
C THR A 17 -14.58 -13.20 -5.40
N GLY A 18 -14.49 -13.07 -6.73
CA GLY A 18 -15.29 -13.85 -7.65
C GLY A 18 -15.11 -13.41 -9.10
N LYS A 19 -16.01 -13.85 -9.96
CA LYS A 19 -16.14 -13.39 -11.34
C LYS A 19 -17.60 -13.01 -11.63
N ASP A 20 -17.80 -12.00 -12.45
CA ASP A 20 -19.12 -11.61 -12.92
C ASP A 20 -19.66 -12.57 -13.99
N VAL A 21 -20.90 -12.36 -14.42
CA VAL A 21 -21.55 -13.15 -15.48
C VAL A 21 -20.83 -13.06 -16.84
N THR A 22 -19.95 -12.07 -17.03
CA THR A 22 -19.12 -11.90 -18.23
C THR A 22 -17.73 -12.52 -18.09
N GLY A 23 -17.42 -13.12 -16.94
CA GLY A 23 -16.13 -13.76 -16.63
C GLY A 23 -15.05 -12.81 -16.10
N LYS A 24 -15.39 -11.55 -15.82
CA LYS A 24 -14.47 -10.54 -15.28
C LYS A 24 -14.33 -10.70 -13.77
N SER A 25 -13.09 -10.71 -13.28
CA SER A 25 -12.83 -10.87 -11.85
C SER A 25 -13.20 -9.63 -11.04
N PHE A 26 -13.83 -9.83 -9.89
CA PHE A 26 -14.00 -8.83 -8.86
C PHE A 26 -12.83 -8.88 -7.89
N PHE A 27 -12.39 -7.72 -7.43
CA PHE A 27 -11.32 -7.61 -6.47
C PHE A 27 -11.76 -6.80 -5.25
N GLU A 28 -11.27 -7.20 -4.10
CA GLU A 28 -11.48 -6.52 -2.84
C GLU A 28 -10.13 -6.34 -2.14
N TYR A 29 -10.01 -5.21 -1.46
CA TYR A 29 -8.91 -4.92 -0.57
C TYR A 29 -9.30 -5.38 0.83
N THR A 30 -8.55 -6.32 1.39
CA THR A 30 -8.87 -6.87 2.71
C THR A 30 -7.62 -7.13 3.54
N PRO A 31 -7.65 -6.87 4.86
CA PRO A 31 -6.60 -7.32 5.76
C PRO A 31 -6.62 -8.85 5.84
N VAL A 32 -5.44 -9.47 5.81
CA VAL A 32 -5.31 -10.91 6.01
C VAL A 32 -5.72 -11.26 7.43
N ALA A 33 -6.69 -12.16 7.57
CA ALA A 33 -7.16 -12.63 8.87
C ALA A 33 -6.17 -13.64 9.50
N ILE A 34 -6.29 -13.86 10.81
CA ILE A 34 -5.39 -14.76 11.56
C ILE A 34 -5.47 -16.19 11.04
N ASP A 35 -6.68 -16.69 10.81
CA ASP A 35 -6.95 -18.00 10.24
C ASP A 35 -6.39 -18.13 8.82
N GLU A 36 -6.58 -17.12 7.96
CA GLU A 36 -6.06 -17.10 6.58
C GLU A 36 -4.53 -17.11 6.49
N TYR A 37 -3.84 -16.73 7.55
CA TYR A 37 -2.38 -16.85 7.62
C TYR A 37 -1.95 -18.30 7.88
N PHE A 38 -2.62 -19.00 8.79
CA PHE A 38 -2.30 -20.39 9.14
C PHE A 38 -2.82 -21.39 8.10
N PHE A 39 -3.96 -21.09 7.48
CA PHE A 39 -4.54 -21.87 6.40
C PHE A 39 -4.17 -21.20 5.08
N THR A 40 -3.37 -21.87 4.23
CA THR A 40 -2.72 -21.36 2.99
C THR A 40 -3.59 -20.67 1.89
N TRP A 41 -4.79 -20.20 2.19
CA TRP A 41 -5.68 -19.46 1.30
C TRP A 41 -5.16 -18.08 0.88
N ALA A 42 -4.12 -17.55 1.54
CA ALA A 42 -3.36 -16.40 1.07
C ALA A 42 -2.68 -16.61 -0.31
N LYS A 43 -2.71 -17.82 -0.88
CA LYS A 43 -2.16 -18.15 -2.21
C LYS A 43 -2.67 -17.27 -3.35
N PHE A 44 -3.83 -16.62 -3.24
CA PHE A 44 -4.36 -15.74 -4.30
C PHE A 44 -4.38 -14.26 -3.92
N CYS A 45 -3.50 -13.85 -3.02
CA CYS A 45 -3.30 -12.45 -2.68
C CYS A 45 -2.36 -11.76 -3.68
N PHE A 46 -2.71 -10.54 -4.05
CA PHE A 46 -1.93 -9.69 -4.94
C PHE A 46 -1.32 -8.53 -4.14
N PRO A 47 -0.05 -8.20 -4.38
CA PRO A 47 0.60 -7.10 -3.69
C PRO A 47 0.05 -5.76 -4.18
N ILE A 48 -0.08 -4.81 -3.25
CA ILE A 48 -0.46 -3.43 -3.56
C ILE A 48 0.81 -2.60 -3.66
N LYS A 49 1.07 -2.01 -4.82
CA LYS A 49 2.26 -1.19 -5.04
C LYS A 49 2.16 0.11 -4.24
N LEU A 50 3.25 0.49 -3.59
CA LEU A 50 3.33 1.77 -2.91
C LEU A 50 3.29 2.92 -3.93
N SER A 51 2.45 3.90 -3.63
CA SER A 51 2.35 5.18 -4.34
C SER A 51 2.40 6.33 -3.32
N PRO A 52 2.77 7.55 -3.74
CA PRO A 52 2.72 8.72 -2.84
C PRO A 52 1.34 8.92 -2.19
N GLU A 53 0.27 8.68 -2.95
CA GLU A 53 -1.11 8.72 -2.45
C GLU A 53 -1.35 7.68 -1.34
N LEU A 54 -0.88 6.45 -1.53
CA LEU A 54 -0.99 5.41 -0.52
C LEU A 54 -0.17 5.73 0.74
N LEU A 55 1.01 6.35 0.60
CA LEU A 55 1.81 6.78 1.73
C LEU A 55 1.09 7.82 2.58
N SER A 56 0.51 8.85 1.97
CA SER A 56 -0.30 9.85 2.67
C SER A 56 -1.39 9.20 3.52
N LYS A 57 -2.01 8.17 2.97
CA LYS A 57 -3.11 7.44 3.60
C LYS A 57 -2.67 6.42 4.65
N CYS A 58 -1.39 6.06 4.66
CA CYS A 58 -0.75 5.30 5.73
C CYS A 58 -0.23 6.22 6.85
N GLY A 59 -0.62 7.50 6.86
CA GLY A 59 -0.18 8.47 7.87
C GLY A 59 1.19 9.09 7.61
N PHE A 60 1.80 8.89 6.43
CA PHE A 60 3.02 9.61 6.08
C PHE A 60 2.70 11.07 5.75
N THR A 61 3.56 11.96 6.23
CA THR A 61 3.56 13.38 5.90
C THR A 61 4.59 13.66 4.82
N PHE A 62 4.30 14.59 3.91
CA PHE A 62 5.24 15.01 2.86
C PHE A 62 5.85 16.37 3.19
N ASN A 63 7.18 16.45 3.21
CA ASN A 63 7.91 17.71 3.40
C ASN A 63 9.24 17.67 2.64
N LYS A 64 9.66 18.79 2.03
CA LYS A 64 10.95 18.92 1.31
C LYS A 64 11.28 17.73 0.37
N ASN A 65 10.29 17.23 -0.38
CA ASN A 65 10.41 16.07 -1.29
C ASN A 65 10.63 14.70 -0.62
N VAL A 66 10.35 14.59 0.68
CA VAL A 66 10.48 13.36 1.45
C VAL A 66 9.14 13.02 2.11
N TRP A 67 8.73 11.77 1.99
CA TRP A 67 7.62 11.21 2.76
C TRP A 67 8.16 10.66 4.07
N TYR A 68 7.50 10.93 5.20
CA TYR A 68 7.95 10.41 6.48
C TYR A 68 6.82 10.16 7.46
N ILE A 69 7.06 9.26 8.41
CA ILE A 69 6.17 8.97 9.53
C ILE A 69 6.96 8.90 10.83
N ASN A 70 6.37 9.47 11.88
CA ASN A 70 6.89 9.42 13.24
C ASN A 70 5.88 8.66 14.12
N PRO A 71 6.26 7.52 14.72
CA PRO A 71 5.38 6.79 15.62
C PRO A 71 5.03 7.64 16.84
N VAL A 72 3.75 7.64 17.20
CA VAL A 72 3.22 8.44 18.33
C VAL A 72 3.90 8.09 19.66
N ASN A 73 4.35 6.85 19.80
CA ASN A 73 4.91 6.31 21.04
C ASN A 73 6.44 6.40 21.14
N LEU A 74 7.12 7.00 20.16
CA LEU A 74 8.57 7.18 20.22
C LEU A 74 8.89 8.66 20.47
N PRO A 75 9.79 8.97 21.42
CA PRO A 75 10.22 10.34 21.63
C PRO A 75 10.78 10.90 20.32
N TRP A 76 10.30 12.08 19.93
CA TRP A 76 10.83 12.79 18.78
C TRP A 76 12.21 13.33 19.15
N GLU A 77 13.21 12.47 19.03
CA GLU A 77 14.61 12.87 19.15
C GLU A 77 15.04 13.58 17.86
N ASP A 78 15.55 14.80 18.00
CA ASP A 78 16.42 15.47 17.02
C ASP A 78 15.80 15.92 15.68
N GLU A 79 14.50 16.25 15.63
CA GLU A 79 13.82 16.73 14.40
C GLU A 79 13.88 15.77 13.19
N GLN A 80 14.43 14.56 13.38
CA GLN A 80 14.62 13.60 12.31
C GLN A 80 13.40 12.70 12.13
N PRO A 81 13.00 12.41 10.89
CA PRO A 81 11.93 11.47 10.67
C PRO A 81 12.34 10.04 11.00
N PHE A 82 11.50 9.33 11.75
CA PHE A 82 11.76 7.94 12.15
C PHE A 82 11.86 7.00 10.95
N LEU A 83 10.85 6.99 10.08
CA LEU A 83 10.87 6.22 8.83
C LEU A 83 10.53 7.17 7.70
N SER A 84 11.36 7.21 6.66
CA SER A 84 11.18 8.09 5.53
C SER A 84 11.46 7.43 4.18
N TRP A 85 10.86 7.99 3.14
CA TRP A 85 11.05 7.61 1.75
C TRP A 85 11.31 8.84 0.89
N ASN A 86 12.46 8.82 0.23
CA ASN A 86 12.87 9.78 -0.78
C ASN A 86 12.75 9.10 -2.16
N PRO A 87 12.02 9.67 -3.14
CA PRO A 87 11.87 9.06 -4.46
C PRO A 87 13.19 8.83 -5.23
N LYS A 88 14.25 9.58 -4.92
CA LYS A 88 15.57 9.47 -5.56
C LYS A 88 16.51 8.53 -4.81
N GLU A 89 16.40 8.48 -3.48
CA GLU A 89 17.38 7.79 -2.63
C GLU A 89 16.82 6.50 -2.00
N GLY A 90 15.50 6.38 -1.87
CA GLY A 90 14.83 5.22 -1.29
C GLY A 90 14.43 5.42 0.16
N TRP A 91 14.30 4.31 0.88
CA TRP A 91 13.84 4.25 2.26
C TRP A 91 14.97 4.42 3.28
N PHE A 92 14.69 5.15 4.35
CA PHE A 92 15.59 5.44 5.46
C PHE A 92 14.88 5.24 6.81
N LEU A 93 15.62 4.71 7.78
CA LEU A 93 15.27 4.70 9.20
C LEU A 93 16.17 5.71 9.91
N LYS A 94 15.61 6.83 10.37
CA LYS A 94 16.37 8.02 10.76
C LYS A 94 17.37 8.37 9.62
N ASP A 95 18.66 8.48 9.93
CA ASP A 95 19.71 8.75 8.95
C ASP A 95 20.26 7.51 8.22
N PHE A 96 19.79 6.32 8.56
CA PHE A 96 20.30 5.08 7.99
C PHE A 96 19.47 4.64 6.79
N ARG A 97 20.11 4.61 5.61
CA ARG A 97 19.50 4.04 4.41
C ARG A 97 19.24 2.55 4.62
N LEU A 98 18.00 2.12 4.41
CA LEU A 98 17.65 0.72 4.54
C LEU A 98 18.22 -0.09 3.36
N ILE A 99 18.80 -1.25 3.66
CA ILE A 99 19.18 -2.22 2.60
C ILE A 99 17.91 -2.74 1.92
N TYR A 100 16.88 -2.97 2.71
CA TYR A 100 15.57 -3.40 2.23
C TYR A 100 14.72 -2.21 1.78
N GLN A 101 14.26 -2.25 0.53
CA GLN A 101 13.48 -1.18 -0.09
C GLN A 101 12.05 -1.68 -0.35
N PRO A 102 11.10 -1.49 0.59
CA PRO A 102 9.75 -1.98 0.39
C PRO A 102 9.09 -1.30 -0.81
N LEU A 103 8.62 -2.11 -1.77
CA LEU A 103 7.89 -1.66 -2.97
C LEU A 103 6.37 -1.85 -2.85
N TYR A 104 5.94 -2.67 -1.89
CA TYR A 104 4.55 -3.08 -1.72
C TYR A 104 4.06 -2.81 -0.29
N LEU A 105 2.76 -2.59 -0.13
CA LEU A 105 2.13 -2.21 1.13
C LEU A 105 2.39 -3.21 2.26
N HIS A 106 2.15 -4.51 2.05
CA HIS A 106 2.45 -5.54 3.05
C HIS A 106 3.91 -5.52 3.54
N LYS A 107 4.86 -5.20 2.64
CA LYS A 107 6.28 -5.08 2.97
C LYS A 107 6.56 -3.87 3.85
N LEU A 108 5.88 -2.75 3.59
CA LEU A 108 5.95 -1.56 4.44
C LEU A 108 5.28 -1.80 5.80
N GLN A 109 4.13 -2.46 5.84
CA GLN A 109 3.43 -2.81 7.08
C GLN A 109 4.27 -3.73 7.95
N ASN A 110 4.92 -4.74 7.36
CA ASN A 110 5.81 -5.64 8.08
C ASN A 110 7.08 -4.93 8.57
N LEU A 111 7.66 -4.05 7.76
CA LEU A 111 8.76 -3.21 8.19
C LEU A 111 8.37 -2.34 9.38
N TYR A 112 7.25 -1.61 9.30
CA TYR A 112 6.77 -0.73 10.36
C TYR A 112 6.46 -1.51 11.65
N TYR A 113 5.79 -2.66 11.53
CA TYR A 113 5.49 -3.53 12.66
C TYR A 113 6.76 -4.07 13.33
N ASN A 114 7.74 -4.53 12.55
CA ASN A 114 9.00 -5.02 13.11
C ASN A 114 9.80 -3.92 13.82
N LEU A 115 9.67 -2.67 13.37
CA LEU A 115 10.37 -1.51 13.95
C LEU A 115 9.68 -0.95 15.20
N THR A 116 8.36 -1.01 15.27
CA THR A 116 7.57 -0.28 16.29
C THR A 116 6.77 -1.19 17.22
N GLY A 117 6.57 -2.45 16.85
CA GLY A 117 5.65 -3.38 17.52
C GLY A 117 4.16 -3.05 17.31
N THR A 118 3.84 -2.09 16.44
CA THR A 118 2.46 -1.63 16.20
C THR A 118 2.08 -1.69 14.73
N GLU A 119 0.79 -1.85 14.45
CA GLU A 119 0.28 -1.82 13.08
C GLU A 119 0.43 -0.44 12.44
N LEU A 120 0.78 -0.43 11.16
CA LEU A 120 0.69 0.80 10.37
C LEU A 120 -0.79 1.11 10.14
N LEU A 121 -1.25 2.24 10.68
CA LEU A 121 -2.62 2.71 10.48
C LEU A 121 -2.83 3.04 9.00
N ILE A 122 -3.87 2.47 8.41
CA ILE A 122 -4.29 2.76 7.04
C ILE A 122 -5.69 3.34 7.13
N ASP A 123 -5.89 4.52 6.54
CA ASP A 123 -7.22 5.12 6.41
C ASP A 123 -8.17 4.14 5.71
N PRO A 124 -9.24 3.65 6.37
CA PRO A 124 -10.14 2.64 5.79
C PRO A 124 -10.93 3.18 4.59
N MET A 125 -11.02 4.51 4.40
CA MET A 125 -11.59 5.10 3.19
C MET A 125 -10.75 4.85 1.94
N LEU A 126 -9.52 4.32 2.07
CA LEU A 126 -8.68 3.99 0.92
C LEU A 126 -9.30 2.93 0.00
N PHE A 127 -10.24 2.15 0.52
CA PHE A 127 -10.75 0.96 -0.13
C PHE A 127 -12.28 0.92 -0.22
N GLN A 128 -12.98 1.91 0.34
CA GLN A 128 -14.41 2.06 0.12
C GLN A 128 -14.64 2.57 -1.30
N ASN A 129 -15.25 1.73 -2.14
CA ASN A 129 -15.68 2.05 -3.50
C ASN A 129 -14.56 2.32 -4.51
N ILE A 130 -13.61 1.40 -4.66
CA ILE A 130 -13.11 1.18 -6.02
C ILE A 130 -14.04 0.16 -6.65
N ASP A 131 -15.06 0.63 -7.39
CA ASP A 131 -15.65 -0.15 -8.47
C ASP A 131 -14.50 -0.49 -9.43
N ILE A 132 -13.72 -1.54 -9.15
CA ILE A 132 -12.78 -2.10 -10.12
C ILE A 132 -13.63 -2.90 -11.11
N ILE A 133 -14.47 -2.19 -11.86
CA ILE A 133 -15.05 -2.67 -13.10
C ILE A 133 -14.01 -2.37 -14.19
N GLY A 134 -12.84 -3.01 -14.14
CA GLY A 134 -11.88 -2.95 -15.24
C GLY A 134 -10.67 -3.87 -15.08
N PRO A 135 -10.08 -4.38 -16.17
CA PRO A 135 -8.75 -4.99 -16.10
C PRO A 135 -7.75 -3.96 -15.57
N ILE A 136 -6.99 -4.33 -14.53
CA ILE A 136 -5.96 -3.49 -13.93
C ILE A 136 -4.82 -3.31 -14.94
N ASN A 137 -4.77 -2.16 -15.62
CA ASN A 137 -3.63 -1.76 -16.44
C ASN A 137 -2.54 -1.20 -15.52
N PHE A 138 -1.53 -2.01 -15.19
CA PHE A 138 -0.34 -1.56 -14.44
C PHE A 138 0.58 -0.61 -15.24
N SER A 139 0.18 -0.27 -16.48
CA SER A 139 0.92 0.58 -17.42
C SER A 139 -0.09 1.43 -18.21
N GLY A 140 -0.39 2.66 -17.79
CA GLY A 140 -1.36 3.51 -18.50
C GLY A 140 -1.19 4.99 -18.18
N LYS A 141 -0.81 5.76 -19.19
CA LYS A 141 -0.70 7.23 -19.20
C LYS A 141 -2.00 7.91 -18.73
N PRO A 142 -1.95 9.17 -18.25
CA PRO A 142 -3.14 9.91 -17.86
C PRO A 142 -4.15 9.95 -19.02
N VAL A 143 -5.41 9.61 -18.72
CA VAL A 143 -6.53 9.76 -19.65
C VAL A 143 -6.69 11.27 -19.90
N SER A 144 -6.27 11.74 -21.07
CA SER A 144 -6.64 13.09 -21.49
C SER A 144 -8.16 13.12 -21.70
N LYS A 145 -8.84 14.05 -21.04
CA LYS A 145 -10.24 14.37 -21.36
C LYS A 145 -10.27 14.85 -22.82
N ALA A 146 -11.00 14.14 -23.68
CA ALA A 146 -11.27 14.62 -25.03
C ALA A 146 -12.08 15.94 -24.95
N PRO A 147 -11.83 16.91 -25.84
CA PRO A 147 -12.65 18.12 -25.89
C PRO A 147 -14.07 17.79 -26.36
N PRO A 148 -15.09 18.55 -25.92
CA PRO A 148 -16.47 18.31 -26.31
C PRO A 148 -16.64 18.52 -27.83
N ARG A 149 -17.42 17.63 -28.47
CA ARG A 149 -17.81 17.78 -29.88
C ARG A 149 -18.64 19.06 -30.08
N PRO A 150 -18.52 19.74 -31.22
CA PRO A 150 -19.37 20.88 -31.55
C PRO A 150 -20.80 20.40 -31.76
N LEU A 151 -21.76 21.14 -31.22
CA LEU A 151 -23.16 21.03 -31.61
C LEU A 151 -23.32 21.63 -33.01
N LEU A 152 -24.12 20.94 -33.82
CA LEU A 152 -24.50 21.30 -35.19
C LEU A 152 -24.94 22.77 -35.33
#